data_AF-A0A3P1CJP4-F1
#
_entry.id   AF-A0A3P1CJP4-F1
#
_cell.length_a   1.000
_cell.length_b   1.000
_cell.length_c   1.000
_cell.angle_alpha   90.00
_cell.angle_beta   90.00
_cell.angle_gamma   90.00
#
_symmetry.space_group_name_H-M   'P 1'
#
loop_
_entity.id
_entity.type
_entity.pdbx_description
1 polymer ?
#
loop_
_entity_poly.entity_id
_entity_poly.type
_entity_poly.pdbx_seq_one_letter_code
_entity_poly.pdbx_strand_id
1 'polypeptide(L)'
;MKRLYLCFLLTAVACQPSKNDEKDQPNAYRDLLIDRMIWKKSEVANPQEKPTNRHWFTLTNTSETYLYRQIEVRFDYFDSKYHKISSSKTTIDKALGPREALSLGEIEDGPVNPTAHSATVTVVKAKSERAKPD
;
A
#
# COMPACT_ATOMS: atom_id res chain seq x y z
N MET A 1 -35.89 65.82 7.40
CA MET A 1 -36.23 64.42 7.79
C MET A 1 -36.42 63.64 6.50
N LYS A 2 -35.88 62.46 6.18
CA LYS A 2 -35.21 61.37 6.90
C LYS A 2 -34.24 60.71 5.88
N ARG A 3 -33.03 60.35 6.32
CA ARG A 3 -32.10 59.46 5.59
C ARG A 3 -32.63 58.03 5.68
N LEU A 4 -32.59 57.24 4.60
CA LEU A 4 -32.79 55.79 4.71
C LEU A 4 -31.92 54.99 3.74
N TYR A 5 -30.85 54.46 4.33
CA TYR A 5 -30.22 53.14 4.17
C TYR A 5 -29.72 52.66 2.80
N LEU A 6 -28.44 53.00 2.60
CA LEU A 6 -27.35 52.15 2.11
C LEU A 6 -27.52 50.67 2.48
N CYS A 7 -27.96 49.83 1.55
CA CYS A 7 -27.85 48.37 1.65
C CYS A 7 -26.39 47.96 1.37
N PHE A 8 -25.58 47.93 2.42
CA PHE A 8 -24.33 47.16 2.47
C PHE A 8 -24.70 45.67 2.43
N LEU A 9 -24.83 45.11 1.23
CA LEU A 9 -24.83 43.66 1.05
C LEU A 9 -23.39 43.19 1.24
N LEU A 10 -23.12 42.78 2.49
CA LEU A 10 -21.97 41.99 2.90
C LEU A 10 -21.84 40.80 1.95
N THR A 11 -20.93 40.90 0.99
CA THR A 11 -20.38 39.75 0.27
C THR A 11 -19.62 38.94 1.30
N ALA A 12 -20.33 38.02 1.96
CA ALA A 12 -19.70 36.94 2.69
C ALA A 12 -18.88 36.17 1.66
N VAL A 13 -17.56 36.42 1.65
CA VAL A 13 -16.59 35.56 1.01
C VAL A 13 -16.66 34.26 1.80
N ALA A 14 -17.55 33.37 1.37
CA ALA A 14 -17.52 31.99 1.81
C ALA A 14 -16.20 31.42 1.27
N CYS A 15 -15.16 31.45 2.10
CA CYS A 15 -14.00 30.59 1.94
C CYS A 15 -14.51 29.15 1.94
N GLN A 16 -14.86 28.64 0.77
CA GLN A 16 -15.01 27.21 0.58
C GLN A 16 -13.60 26.62 0.79
N PRO A 17 -13.39 25.75 1.79
CA PRO A 17 -12.10 25.09 1.94
C PRO A 17 -11.82 24.37 0.63
N SER A 18 -10.71 24.73 -0.01
CA SER A 18 -10.30 24.11 -1.26
C SER A 18 -10.14 22.62 -1.02
N LYS A 19 -10.94 21.80 -1.68
CA LYS A 19 -10.85 20.31 -1.67
C LYS A 19 -9.50 19.75 -2.19
N ASN A 20 -8.46 20.58 -2.30
CA ASN A 20 -7.14 20.19 -2.79
C ASN A 20 -6.23 19.63 -1.69
N ASP A 21 -6.54 19.82 -0.40
CA ASP A 21 -5.66 19.35 0.70
C ASP A 21 -5.67 17.83 0.88
N GLU A 22 -6.66 17.11 0.35
CA GLU A 22 -6.76 15.65 0.48
C GLU A 22 -5.71 14.91 -0.37
N LYS A 23 -5.17 15.57 -1.40
CA LYS A 23 -4.07 15.04 -2.22
C LYS A 23 -2.70 15.17 -1.57
N ASP A 24 -2.52 16.11 -0.64
CA ASP A 24 -1.22 16.37 -0.02
C ASP A 24 -0.98 15.54 1.25
N GLN A 25 -1.92 14.67 1.63
CA GLN A 25 -1.76 13.74 2.75
C GLN A 25 -1.21 12.39 2.27
N PRO A 26 -0.25 11.79 3.00
CA PRO A 26 0.31 10.48 2.63
C PRO A 26 -0.75 9.38 2.80
N ASN A 27 -0.90 8.52 1.79
CA ASN A 27 -1.77 7.35 1.86
C ASN A 27 -1.08 6.13 1.26
N ALA A 28 -0.54 5.26 2.10
CA ALA A 28 0.20 4.08 1.68
C ALA A 28 -0.60 3.14 0.74
N TYR A 29 -1.92 3.03 0.92
CA TYR A 29 -2.75 2.17 0.07
C TYR A 29 -2.90 2.73 -1.35
N ARG A 30 -2.94 4.06 -1.48
CA ARG A 30 -3.00 4.76 -2.77
C ARG A 30 -1.62 4.91 -3.41
N ASP A 31 -0.62 5.19 -2.59
CA ASP A 31 0.69 5.68 -3.03
C ASP A 31 1.70 4.54 -3.24
N LEU A 32 1.45 3.34 -2.71
CA LEU A 32 2.31 2.18 -2.91
C LEU A 32 1.63 1.15 -3.81
N LEU A 33 2.24 0.91 -4.96
CA LEU A 33 1.78 -0.08 -5.93
C LEU A 33 2.62 -1.36 -5.83
N ILE A 34 1.95 -2.50 -5.89
CA ILE A 34 2.58 -3.80 -6.04
C ILE A 34 2.43 -4.22 -7.50
N ASP A 35 3.55 -4.52 -8.15
CA ASP A 35 3.57 -5.01 -9.53
C ASP A 35 4.44 -6.26 -9.67
N ARG A 36 4.26 -6.97 -10.79
CA ARG A 36 5.03 -8.17 -11.17
C ARG A 36 5.08 -9.23 -10.06
N MET A 37 3.94 -9.44 -9.40
CA MET A 37 3.79 -10.41 -8.34
C MET A 37 3.92 -11.84 -8.89
N ILE A 38 4.80 -12.61 -8.28
CA ILE A 38 5.00 -14.04 -8.51
C ILE A 38 4.91 -14.72 -7.16
N TRP A 39 4.13 -15.80 -7.10
CA TRP A 39 4.11 -16.71 -5.97
C TRP A 39 4.43 -18.12 -6.44
N LYS A 40 5.24 -18.82 -5.64
CA LYS A 40 5.53 -20.24 -5.81
C LYS A 40 5.53 -20.95 -4.46
N LYS A 41 5.36 -22.26 -4.51
CA LYS A 41 5.61 -23.16 -3.40
C LYS A 41 7.10 -23.52 -3.43
N SER A 42 7.77 -23.57 -2.29
CA SER A 42 9.16 -24.02 -2.24
C SER A 42 9.26 -25.47 -2.70
N GLU A 43 10.38 -25.81 -3.33
CA GLU A 43 10.73 -27.19 -3.60
C GLU A 43 11.24 -27.83 -2.31
N VAL A 44 10.63 -28.94 -1.90
CA VAL A 44 11.06 -29.74 -0.75
C VAL A 44 11.69 -31.03 -1.26
N ALA A 45 13.01 -31.17 -1.06
CA ALA A 45 13.75 -32.39 -1.41
C ALA A 45 13.52 -33.50 -0.38
N ASN A 46 13.28 -33.13 0.88
CA ASN A 46 13.00 -34.05 1.98
C ASN A 46 11.48 -34.16 2.21
N PRO A 47 10.88 -35.36 2.13
CA PRO A 47 9.44 -35.57 2.39
C PRO A 47 8.96 -35.17 3.79
N GLN A 48 9.88 -35.02 4.75
CA GLN A 48 9.56 -34.59 6.12
C GLN A 48 9.43 -33.07 6.25
N GLU A 49 9.96 -32.31 5.29
CA GLU A 49 9.86 -30.85 5.26
C GLU A 49 8.54 -30.42 4.61
N LYS A 50 7.93 -29.38 5.17
CA LYS A 50 6.71 -28.81 4.61
C LYS A 50 7.08 -27.69 3.63
N PRO A 51 6.51 -27.67 2.41
CA PRO A 51 6.76 -26.58 1.48
C PRO A 51 6.31 -25.25 2.09
N THR A 52 7.03 -24.19 1.79
CA THR A 52 6.79 -22.82 2.22
C THR A 52 6.32 -21.95 1.06
N ASN A 53 5.57 -20.88 1.34
CA ASN A 53 5.22 -19.93 0.27
C ASN A 53 6.42 -19.02 0.00
N ARG A 54 6.66 -18.73 -1.27
CA ARG A 54 7.72 -17.83 -1.73
C ARG A 54 7.14 -16.78 -2.66
N HIS A 55 7.40 -15.52 -2.36
CA HIS A 55 6.87 -14.37 -3.10
C HIS A 55 7.98 -13.51 -3.67
N TRP A 56 7.73 -12.97 -4.85
CA TRP A 56 8.54 -11.93 -5.48
C TRP A 56 7.59 -10.87 -6.01
N PHE A 57 7.93 -9.60 -5.84
CA PHE A 57 7.17 -8.49 -6.40
C PHE A 57 8.02 -7.23 -6.37
N THR A 58 7.62 -6.24 -7.17
CA THR A 58 8.16 -4.88 -7.07
C THR A 58 7.18 -4.03 -6.30
N LEU A 59 7.70 -3.23 -5.37
CA LEU A 59 6.96 -2.19 -4.69
C LEU A 59 7.37 -0.84 -5.26
N THR A 60 6.42 -0.08 -5.78
CA THR A 60 6.65 1.22 -6.40
C THR A 60 5.94 2.30 -5.61
N ASN A 61 6.67 3.35 -5.20
CA ASN A 61 6.10 4.52 -4.56
C ASN A 61 5.72 5.54 -5.64
N THR A 62 4.43 5.80 -5.80
CA THR A 62 3.91 6.79 -6.75
C THR A 62 3.79 8.18 -6.15
N SER A 63 4.10 8.38 -4.87
CA SER A 63 4.14 9.71 -4.27
C SER A 63 5.29 10.54 -4.85
N GLU A 64 5.05 11.84 -5.00
CA GLU A 64 6.08 12.83 -5.37
C GLU A 64 6.80 13.40 -4.15
N THR A 65 6.19 13.33 -2.97
CA THR A 65 6.60 14.13 -1.81
C THR A 65 6.83 13.30 -0.55
N TYR A 66 6.39 12.05 -0.52
CA TYR A 66 6.49 11.20 0.67
C TYR A 66 7.37 9.98 0.43
N LEU A 67 8.21 9.70 1.42
CA LEU A 67 8.91 8.44 1.60
C LEU A 67 8.07 7.51 2.48
N TYR A 68 8.12 6.21 2.20
CA TYR A 68 7.48 5.18 3.02
C TYR A 68 8.51 4.20 3.60
N ARG A 69 8.25 3.70 4.81
CA ARG A 69 9.05 2.67 5.49
C ARG A 69 8.17 1.81 6.39
N GLN A 70 8.71 0.68 6.87
CA GLN A 70 7.97 -0.28 7.70
C GLN A 70 6.64 -0.65 7.04
N ILE A 71 6.74 -1.08 5.78
CA ILE A 71 5.60 -1.31 4.90
C ILE A 71 5.07 -2.70 5.22
N GLU A 72 3.93 -2.77 5.91
CA GLU A 72 3.25 -4.03 6.20
C GLU A 72 2.47 -4.46 4.96
N VAL A 73 2.84 -5.61 4.41
CA VAL A 73 2.12 -6.28 3.33
C VAL A 73 1.38 -7.50 3.88
N ARG A 74 0.25 -7.82 3.24
CA ARG A 74 -0.52 -9.04 3.51
C ARG A 74 -0.50 -9.94 2.28
N PHE A 75 -0.15 -11.19 2.50
CA PHE A 75 -0.35 -12.27 1.55
C PHE A 75 -1.71 -12.90 1.82
N ASP A 76 -2.58 -12.94 0.82
CA ASP A 76 -3.86 -13.63 0.87
C ASP A 76 -3.80 -14.83 -0.08
N TYR A 77 -4.22 -16.00 0.38
CA TYR A 77 -4.19 -17.26 -0.38
C TYR A 77 -5.59 -17.75 -0.66
N PHE A 78 -5.78 -18.30 -1.86
CA PHE A 78 -7.10 -18.69 -2.35
C PHE A 78 -7.11 -20.13 -2.86
N ASP A 79 -8.26 -20.80 -2.72
CA ASP A 79 -8.52 -22.10 -3.35
C ASP A 79 -8.80 -21.94 -4.87
N SER A 80 -9.05 -23.07 -5.56
CA SER A 80 -9.36 -23.07 -7.00
C SER A 80 -10.68 -22.39 -7.37
N LYS A 81 -11.54 -22.09 -6.39
CA LYS A 81 -12.79 -21.35 -6.55
C LYS A 81 -12.65 -19.88 -6.13
N TYR A 82 -11.43 -19.42 -5.87
CA TYR A 82 -11.10 -18.08 -5.42
C TYR A 82 -11.69 -17.71 -4.04
N HIS A 83 -11.96 -18.70 -3.18
CA HIS A 83 -12.24 -18.43 -1.78
C HIS A 83 -10.95 -18.23 -1.01
N LYS A 84 -10.89 -17.18 -0.19
CA LYS A 84 -9.75 -16.96 0.70
C LYS A 84 -9.70 -18.07 1.75
N ILE A 85 -8.57 -18.78 1.83
CA ILE A 85 -8.34 -19.91 2.75
C ILE A 85 -7.34 -19.60 3.86
N SER A 86 -6.43 -18.65 3.63
CA SER A 86 -5.48 -18.20 4.65
C SER A 86 -4.92 -16.81 4.32
N SER A 87 -4.26 -16.20 5.29
CA SER A 87 -3.45 -15.00 5.07
C SER A 87 -2.37 -14.86 6.12
N SER A 88 -1.34 -14.12 5.75
CA SER A 88 -0.18 -13.82 6.57
C SER A 88 0.27 -12.38 6.32
N LYS A 89 1.11 -11.85 7.19
CA LYS A 89 1.61 -10.48 7.09
C LYS A 89 3.10 -10.44 7.33
N THR A 90 3.77 -9.59 6.59
CA THR A 90 5.20 -9.32 6.72
C THR A 90 5.44 -7.82 6.65
N THR A 91 6.41 -7.34 7.42
CA THR A 91 6.88 -5.96 7.35
C THR A 91 8.13 -5.89 6.50
N ILE A 92 8.13 -4.99 5.52
CA ILE A 92 9.31 -4.64 4.73
C ILE A 92 9.97 -3.42 5.40
N ASP A 93 11.15 -3.61 5.97
CA ASP A 93 11.89 -2.58 6.72
C ASP A 93 12.78 -1.68 5.84
N LYS A 94 12.69 -1.82 4.52
CA LYS A 94 13.37 -0.94 3.56
C LYS A 94 12.55 0.34 3.37
N ALA A 95 13.25 1.48 3.35
CA ALA A 95 12.66 2.74 2.96
C ALA A 95 12.48 2.80 1.43
N LEU A 96 11.44 3.48 0.98
CA LEU A 96 11.12 3.69 -0.42
C LEU A 96 10.81 5.17 -0.64
N GLY A 97 11.75 5.88 -1.27
CA GLY A 97 11.67 7.30 -1.55
C GLY A 97 10.59 7.64 -2.60
N PRO A 98 10.29 8.93 -2.80
CA PRO A 98 9.37 9.37 -3.83
C PRO A 98 9.77 8.85 -5.21
N ARG A 99 8.79 8.36 -5.97
CA ARG A 99 8.97 7.80 -7.33
C ARG A 99 9.94 6.61 -7.43
N GLU A 100 10.39 6.06 -6.31
CA GLU A 100 11.31 4.94 -6.28
C GLU A 100 10.56 3.61 -6.45
N ALA A 101 11.24 2.63 -7.06
CA ALA A 101 10.78 1.25 -7.16
C ALA A 101 11.79 0.30 -6.52
N LEU A 102 11.30 -0.61 -5.68
CA LEU A 102 12.09 -1.61 -4.99
C LEU A 102 11.64 -3.00 -5.42
N SER A 103 12.48 -3.69 -6.19
CA SER A 103 12.30 -5.11 -6.44
C SER A 103 12.65 -5.88 -5.17
N LEU A 104 11.67 -6.57 -4.61
CA LEU A 104 11.89 -7.46 -3.50
C LEU A 104 12.29 -8.83 -4.04
N GLY A 105 13.40 -9.35 -3.50
CA GLY A 105 13.81 -10.72 -3.73
C GLY A 105 12.81 -11.70 -3.10
N GLU A 106 13.22 -12.95 -3.00
CA GLU A 106 12.38 -13.98 -2.41
C GLU A 106 11.98 -13.62 -0.97
N ILE A 107 10.68 -13.52 -0.71
CA ILE A 107 10.11 -13.43 0.62
C ILE A 107 9.48 -14.78 0.95
N GLU A 108 10.08 -15.49 1.90
CA GLU A 108 9.51 -16.72 2.44
C GLU A 108 8.38 -16.40 3.42
N ASP A 109 7.25 -17.08 3.27
CA ASP A 109 6.06 -16.89 4.08
C ASP A 109 5.40 -18.21 4.49
N GLY A 110 5.81 -18.74 5.63
CA GLY A 110 5.14 -19.82 6.35
C GLY A 110 4.86 -21.09 5.53
N PRO A 111 4.17 -22.08 6.13
CA PRO A 111 3.83 -23.32 5.44
C PRO A 111 2.73 -23.10 4.39
N VAL A 112 2.83 -23.82 3.27
CA VAL A 112 1.81 -23.85 2.23
C VAL A 112 0.56 -24.58 2.71
N ASN A 113 -0.62 -23.97 2.52
CA ASN A 113 -1.87 -24.72 2.58
C ASN A 113 -1.99 -25.58 1.31
N PRO A 114 -2.15 -26.91 1.40
CA PRO A 114 -2.19 -27.78 0.22
C PRO A 114 -3.27 -27.41 -0.80
N THR A 115 -4.38 -26.80 -0.36
CA THR A 115 -5.48 -26.39 -1.24
C THR A 115 -5.26 -25.03 -1.91
N ALA A 116 -4.16 -24.32 -1.60
CA ALA A 116 -3.84 -23.03 -2.20
C ALA A 116 -3.51 -23.18 -3.69
N HIS A 117 -4.21 -22.40 -4.52
CA HIS A 117 -4.08 -22.34 -5.98
C HIS A 117 -3.61 -20.98 -6.50
N SER A 118 -3.86 -19.90 -5.76
CA SER A 118 -3.37 -18.56 -6.09
C SER A 118 -3.09 -17.75 -4.84
N ALA A 119 -2.32 -16.67 -4.99
CA ALA A 119 -2.04 -15.72 -3.93
C ALA A 119 -2.08 -14.28 -4.46
N THR A 120 -2.38 -13.34 -3.56
CA THR A 120 -2.29 -11.91 -3.83
C THR A 120 -1.47 -11.23 -2.74
N VAL A 121 -0.84 -10.10 -3.07
CA VAL A 121 -0.13 -9.26 -2.10
C VAL A 121 -0.81 -7.91 -2.05
N THR A 122 -1.02 -7.38 -0.85
CA THR A 122 -1.62 -6.05 -0.65
C THR A 122 -0.84 -5.26 0.38
N VAL A 123 -0.78 -3.94 0.21
CA VAL A 123 -0.25 -3.04 1.25
C VAL A 123 -1.34 -2.83 2.31
N VAL A 124 -0.99 -3.03 3.57
CA VAL A 124 -1.90 -2.83 4.71
C VAL A 124 -1.70 -1.46 5.33
N LYS A 125 -0.45 -1.10 5.63
CA LYS A 125 -0.06 0.18 6.22
C LYS A 125 1.44 0.40 6.00
N ALA A 126 1.87 1.65 6.12
CA ALA A 126 3.27 2.02 6.16
C ALA A 126 3.43 3.29 7.00
N LYS A 127 4.63 3.53 7.51
CA LYS A 127 4.99 4.84 8.06
C LYS A 127 5.43 5.74 6.92
N SER A 128 4.91 6.97 6.89
CA SER A 128 5.25 7.99 5.91
C SER A 128 6.02 9.14 6.54
N GLU A 129 6.97 9.71 5.81
CA GLU A 129 7.61 10.98 6.14
C GLU A 129 7.74 11.83 4.87
N ARG A 130 7.60 13.15 5.00
CA ARG A 130 7.81 14.04 3.85
C ARG A 130 9.29 13.97 3.47
N ALA A 131 9.57 13.67 2.21
CA ALA A 131 10.92 13.65 1.68
C ALA A 131 11.51 15.07 1.73
N LYS A 132 12.78 15.18 2.07
CA LYS A 132 13.48 16.46 1.97
C LYS A 132 13.67 16.78 0.48
N PRO A 133 13.49 18.04 0.06
CA PRO A 133 13.91 18.44 -1.28
C PRO A 133 15.42 18.23 -1.41
N ASP A 134 15.84 17.64 -2.52
CA ASP A 134 17.24 17.50 -2.92
C ASP A 134 17.90 18.87 -3.17
#